data_AF-A0A453PGD0-F1
#
_entry.id   AF-A0A453PGD0-F1
#
_cell.length_a   1.000
_cell.length_b   1.000
_cell.length_c   1.000
_cell.angle_alpha   90.00
_cell.angle_beta   90.00
_cell.angle_gamma   90.00
#
_symmetry.space_group_name_H-M   'P 1'
#
loop_
_entity.id
_entity.type
_entity.pdbx_description
1 polymer ?
#
loop_
_entity_poly.entity_id
_entity_poly.type
_entity_poly.pdbx_seq_one_letter_code
_entity_poly.pdbx_strand_id
1 'polypeptide(L)' 'VYTMENFRWSFGILFSRLVRLESMDGKVALVPWADMLNHSPEVDAFLDYDKSSQGIVFTTDRSYQPGEQ' A
#
# COMPACT_ATOMS: atom_id res chain seq x y z
N VAL A 1 -20.44 15.60 1.37
CA VAL A 1 -21.24 16.01 2.55
C VAL A 1 -20.87 15.11 3.72
N TYR A 2 -20.66 15.67 4.90
CA TYR A 2 -20.33 14.89 6.10
C TYR A 2 -21.55 14.12 6.62
N THR A 3 -21.36 12.83 6.90
CA THR A 3 -22.28 11.97 7.66
C THR A 3 -21.44 11.03 8.54
N MET A 4 -22.03 10.50 9.63
CA MET A 4 -21.35 9.54 10.49
C MET A 4 -20.97 8.25 9.73
N GLU A 5 -21.81 7.84 8.78
CA GLU A 5 -21.55 6.70 7.90
C GLU A 5 -20.33 6.93 7.00
N ASN A 6 -20.29 8.07 6.28
CA ASN A 6 -19.17 8.42 5.43
C ASN A 6 -17.87 8.52 6.22
N PHE A 7 -17.92 9.09 7.43
CA PHE A 7 -16.76 9.16 8.32
C PHE A 7 -16.23 7.76 8.69
N ARG A 8 -17.11 6.85 9.13
CA ARG A 8 -16.73 5.48 9.49
C ARG A 8 -16.16 4.73 8.29
N TRP A 9 -16.78 4.87 7.12
CA TRP A 9 -16.29 4.26 5.88
C TRP A 9 -14.90 4.80 5.52
N SER A 10 -14.70 6.12 5.48
CA SER A 10 -13.40 6.73 5.17
C SER A 10 -12.32 6.36 6.18
N PHE A 11 -12.66 6.32 7.48
CA PHE A 11 -11.73 5.85 8.50
C PHE A 11 -11.35 4.38 8.30
N GLY A 12 -12.32 3.53 7.94
CA GLY A 12 -12.07 2.12 7.62
C GLY A 12 -11.11 1.95 6.44
N ILE A 13 -11.24 2.78 5.40
CA ILE A 13 -10.28 2.81 4.28
C ILE A 13 -8.89 3.18 4.79
N LEU A 14 -8.74 4.28 5.52
CA LEU A 14 -7.44 4.70 6.05
C LEU A 14 -6.82 3.62 6.94
N PHE A 15 -7.59 3.00 7.83
CA PHE A 15 -7.07 2.01 8.76
C PHE A 15 -6.61 0.71 8.07
N SER A 16 -7.24 0.33 6.96
CA SER A 16 -6.93 -0.92 6.25
C SER A 16 -5.99 -0.76 5.05
N ARG A 17 -5.79 0.46 4.54
CA ARG A 17 -5.08 0.71 3.27
C ARG A 17 -3.95 1.74 3.36
N LEU A 18 -3.71 2.37 4.51
CA LEU A 18 -2.56 3.26 4.66
C LEU A 18 -1.25 2.49 4.54
N VAL A 19 -0.35 2.99 3.71
CA VAL A 19 1.01 2.50 3.55
C VAL A 19 1.97 3.46 4.24
N ARG A 20 2.89 2.92 5.05
CA ARG A 20 4.00 3.69 5.63
C ARG A 20 5.21 3.61 4.68
N LEU A 21 5.76 4.77 4.32
CA LEU A 21 6.86 4.91 3.37
C LEU A 21 8.13 5.30 4.12
N GLU A 22 9.00 4.32 4.38
CA GLU A 22 10.24 4.52 5.16
C GLU A 22 11.17 5.53 4.49
N SER A 23 11.34 5.45 3.17
CA SER A 23 12.20 6.38 2.40
C SER A 23 11.70 7.82 2.38
N MET A 24 10.50 8.07 2.92
CA MET A 24 9.91 9.40 3.11
C MET A 24 9.73 9.75 4.59
N ASP A 25 10.68 9.37 5.45
CA ASP A 25 10.67 9.60 6.89
C ASP A 25 9.45 8.96 7.59
N GLY A 26 8.97 7.84 7.08
CA GLY A 26 7.82 7.12 7.62
C GLY A 26 6.49 7.84 7.41
N LYS A 27 6.38 8.72 6.40
CA LYS A 27 5.10 9.31 5.98
C LYS A 27 4.11 8.21 5.60
N VAL A 28 2.83 8.49 5.81
CA VAL A 28 1.75 7.58 5.43
C VAL A 28 0.97 8.14 4.26
N ALA A 29 0.57 7.27 3.34
CA ALA A 29 -0.20 7.63 2.17
C ALA A 29 -1.18 6.53 1.78
N LEU A 30 -2.27 6.92 1.10
CA LEU A 30 -3.03 5.99 0.27
C LEU A 30 -2.30 5.88 -1.07
N VAL A 31 -2.00 4.66 -1.49
CA VAL A 31 -1.26 4.38 -2.73
C VAL A 31 -2.18 3.59 -3.66
N PRO A 32 -2.88 4.26 -4.59
CA PRO A 32 -3.77 3.58 -5.52
C PRO A 32 -3.04 2.44 -6.25
N TRP A 33 -3.74 1.34 -6.50
CA TRP A 33 -3.25 0.09 -7.10
C TRP A 33 -2.38 -0.75 -6.16
N ALA A 34 -1.38 -0.16 -5.51
CA ALA A 34 -0.55 -0.88 -4.55
C ALA A 34 -1.37 -1.34 -3.34
N ASP A 35 -2.36 -0.54 -2.94
CA ASP A 35 -3.29 -0.87 -1.86
C ASP A 35 -4.27 -2.00 -2.21
N MET A 36 -4.29 -2.50 -3.45
CA MET A 36 -5.03 -3.71 -3.84
C MET A 36 -4.27 -5.01 -3.56
N LEU A 37 -2.96 -4.93 -3.28
CA LEU A 37 -2.17 -6.09 -2.89
C LEU A 37 -2.69 -6.65 -1.57
N ASN A 38 -2.76 -7.98 -1.49
CA ASN A 38 -3.11 -8.67 -0.26
C ASN A 38 -1.87 -8.98 0.56
N HIS A 39 -2.07 -9.18 1.86
CA HIS A 39 -1.00 -9.60 2.77
C HIS A 39 -0.83 -11.12 2.78
N SER A 40 0.42 -11.57 2.82
CA SER A 40 0.82 -12.92 3.22
C SER A 40 1.98 -12.82 4.21
N PRO A 41 2.02 -13.59 5.31
CA PRO A 41 3.15 -13.62 6.23
C PRO A 41 4.36 -14.39 5.68
N GLU A 42 4.21 -15.05 4.53
CA GLU A 42 5.24 -15.89 3.92
C GLU A 42 6.08 -15.15 2.88
N VAL A 43 5.84 -13.85 2.65
CA VAL A 43 6.54 -13.03 1.65
C VAL A 43 7.24 -11.82 2.28
N ASP A 44 8.39 -11.48 1.71
CA ASP A 44 9.23 -10.33 2.12
C ASP A 44 9.16 -9.17 1.10
N ALA A 45 8.10 -9.12 0.29
CA ALA A 45 7.88 -8.04 -0.68
C ALA A 45 7.60 -6.70 0.01
N PHE A 46 8.06 -5.59 -0.59
CA PHE A 46 7.95 -4.26 0.02
C PHE A 46 7.52 -3.17 -0.95
N LEU A 47 6.85 -2.15 -0.42
CA LEU A 47 6.42 -0.93 -1.10
C LEU A 47 7.18 0.26 -0.51
N ASP A 48 7.88 1.03 -1.32
CA ASP A 48 8.51 2.27 -0.86
C ASP A 48 8.66 3.31 -1.98
N TYR A 49 8.97 4.55 -1.60
CA TYR A 49 9.24 5.63 -2.53
C TYR A 49 10.66 5.50 -3.11
N ASP A 50 10.75 5.33 -4.42
CA ASP A 50 12.00 5.38 -5.16
C ASP A 50 12.26 6.80 -5.68
N LYS A 51 13.42 7.36 -5.30
CA LYS A 51 13.83 8.70 -5.70
C LYS A 51 14.14 8.81 -7.19
N SER A 52 14.58 7.72 -7.82
CA SER A 52 14.99 7.74 -9.23
C SER A 52 13.79 7.84 -10.18
N SER A 53 12.75 7.05 -9.92
CA SER A 53 11.48 7.07 -10.65
C SER A 53 10.49 8.12 -10.13
N GLN A 54 10.75 8.69 -8.95
CA GLN A 54 9.84 9.60 -8.23
C GLN A 54 8.46 8.98 -7.97
N GLY A 55 8.43 7.66 -7.74
CA GLY A 55 7.20 6.89 -7.60
C GLY A 55 7.25 5.90 -6.45
N ILE A 56 6.08 5.36 -6.08
CA ILE A 56 6.00 4.21 -5.18
C ILE A 56 6.26 2.95 -5.99
N VAL A 57 7.26 2.17 -5.59
CA VAL A 57 7.69 0.96 -6.28
C VAL A 57 7.38 -0.25 -5.40
N PHE A 58 6.77 -1.25 -6.00
CA PHE A 58 6.61 -2.58 -5.41
C PHE A 58 7.79 -3.46 -5.83
N THR A 59 8.52 -4.00 -4.85
CA THR A 59 9.59 -4.95 -5.09
C THR A 59 9.15 -6.33 -4.63
N THR A 60 9.10 -7.27 -5.56
CA THR A 60 8.82 -8.68 -5.28
C THR A 60 10.02 -9.36 -4.65
N ASP A 61 9.79 -10.19 -3.65
CA ASP A 61 10.76 -11.08 -3.02
C ASP A 61 11.06 -12.33 -3.85
N ARG A 62 10.10 -12.73 -4.71
CA ARG A 62 10.17 -13.92 -5.55
C ARG A 62 9.59 -13.68 -6.94
N SER A 63 9.85 -14.63 -7.85
CA SER A 63 9.22 -14.65 -9.17
C SER A 63 7.82 -15.26 -9.09
N TYR A 64 6.80 -14.44 -9.33
CA TYR A 64 5.40 -14.88 -9.42
C TYR A 64 5.13 -15.50 -10.80
N GLN A 65 4.33 -16.57 -10.83
CA GLN A 65 3.89 -17.18 -12.08
C GLN A 65 2.66 -16.47 -12.65
N PRO A 66 2.42 -16.53 -13.97
CA PRO A 66 1.17 -16.01 -14.55
C PRO A 66 -0.06 -16.59 -13.85
N GLY A 67 -0.93 -15.71 -13.34
CA GLY A 67 -2.15 -16.09 -12.61
C GLY A 67 -1.96 -16.33 -11.12
N GLU A 68 -0.73 -16.26 -10.61
CA GLU A 68 -0.47 -16.24 -9.18
C GLU A 68 -0.84 -14.88 -8.59
N GLN A 69 -1.35 -14.91 -7.36
CA GLN A 69 -1.67 -13.72 -6.57
C GLN A 69 -0.48 -13.30 -5.72
#